data_AF-A0A7C1ZKL3-F1
#
_entry.id   AF-A0A7C1ZKL3-F1
#
_cell.length_a   1.000
_cell.length_b   1.000
_cell.length_c   1.000
_cell.angle_alpha   90.00
_cell.angle_beta   90.00
_cell.angle_gamma   90.00
#
_symmetry.space_group_name_H-M   'P 1'
#
loop_
_entity.id
_entity.type
_entity.pdbx_description
1 polymer ?
#
loop_
_entity_poly.entity_id
_entity_poly.type
_entity_poly.pdbx_seq_one_letter_code
_entity_poly.pdbx_strand_id
1 'polypeptide(L)'
;HSVGVLGPNGRGTAAHFNLTDKVDIIMGTFSKSFASCGGFVAGSKALCNWLRHNARSFIFSASPPPANCATVLAVLDLIEEDDSYRKNLLDISDRMRNGLLEAGFEIGNSSTPIIPIIIGKEILTFKFYKRLFSSTPKGVFTNPIRAPAVPKGRELLRTSYMATMSNDVVDEALDIITKVGRKMKII
;
A
#
# COMPACT_ATOMS: atom_id res chain seq x y z
N HIS A 1 -5.34 -2.79 4.12
CA HIS A 1 -4.56 -1.90 3.22
C HIS A 1 -5.43 -1.27 2.13
N SER A 2 -6.74 -1.09 2.36
CA SER A 2 -7.69 -0.73 1.29
C SER A 2 -8.39 0.61 1.50
N VAL A 3 -8.52 1.09 2.74
CA VAL A 3 -9.21 2.35 3.03
C VAL A 3 -8.39 3.51 2.45
N GLY A 4 -9.07 4.45 1.80
CA GLY A 4 -8.50 5.51 0.96
C GLY A 4 -8.03 5.05 -0.42
N VAL A 5 -8.22 3.77 -0.78
CA VAL A 5 -7.63 3.19 -2.02
C VAL A 5 -8.64 2.43 -2.87
N LEU A 6 -9.36 1.48 -2.28
CA LEU A 6 -10.28 0.59 -3.01
C LEU A 6 -11.74 1.00 -2.78
N GLY A 7 -12.58 0.67 -3.75
CA GLY A 7 -14.02 0.92 -3.69
C GLY A 7 -14.39 2.38 -3.90
N PRO A 8 -15.70 2.67 -4.02
CA PRO A 8 -16.21 4.03 -4.17
C PRO A 8 -15.78 4.87 -2.96
N ASN A 9 -15.30 6.09 -3.23
CA ASN A 9 -14.81 7.06 -2.24
C ASN A 9 -13.77 6.45 -1.28
N GLY A 10 -12.95 5.50 -1.75
CA GLY A 10 -11.90 4.87 -0.95
C GLY A 10 -12.40 4.05 0.26
N ARG A 11 -13.67 3.63 0.30
CA ARG A 11 -14.26 2.94 1.46
C ARG A 11 -13.68 1.54 1.75
N GLY A 12 -12.83 1.03 0.88
CA GLY A 12 -12.06 -0.19 1.07
C GLY A 12 -12.66 -1.42 0.38
N THR A 13 -12.08 -2.58 0.69
CA THR A 13 -12.36 -3.84 -0.03
C THR A 13 -13.81 -4.27 0.05
N ALA A 14 -14.48 -4.12 1.20
CA ALA A 14 -15.89 -4.49 1.34
C ALA A 14 -16.77 -3.67 0.38
N ALA A 15 -16.53 -2.36 0.30
CA ALA A 15 -17.23 -1.48 -0.63
C ALA A 15 -16.89 -1.80 -2.10
N HIS A 16 -15.63 -2.15 -2.40
CA HIS A 16 -15.21 -2.56 -3.75
C HIS A 16 -16.00 -3.76 -4.28
N PHE A 17 -16.34 -4.72 -3.42
CA PHE A 17 -17.11 -5.90 -3.78
C PHE A 17 -18.62 -5.78 -3.52
N ASN A 18 -19.13 -4.60 -3.12
CA ASN A 18 -20.53 -4.39 -2.72
C ASN A 18 -20.97 -5.32 -1.57
N LEU A 19 -20.09 -5.55 -0.60
CA LEU A 19 -20.31 -6.43 0.55
C LEU A 19 -20.35 -5.68 1.88
N THR A 20 -20.32 -4.34 1.90
CA THR A 20 -20.30 -3.55 3.14
C THR A 20 -21.41 -3.96 4.12
N ASP A 21 -22.64 -4.17 3.62
CA ASP A 21 -23.79 -4.56 4.45
C ASP A 21 -23.71 -6.01 4.97
N LYS A 22 -22.76 -6.81 4.47
CA LYS A 22 -22.49 -8.18 4.92
C LYS A 22 -21.29 -8.27 5.86
N VAL A 23 -20.72 -7.14 6.27
CA VAL A 23 -19.55 -7.08 7.16
C VAL A 23 -19.96 -6.43 8.48
N ASP A 24 -20.00 -7.21 9.55
CA ASP A 24 -20.38 -6.72 10.88
C ASP A 24 -19.35 -5.76 11.49
N ILE A 25 -18.06 -5.99 11.16
CA ILE A 25 -16.92 -5.28 11.75
C ILE A 25 -15.91 -4.92 10.66
N ILE A 26 -15.67 -3.63 10.49
CA ILE A 26 -14.60 -3.09 9.64
C ILE A 26 -13.50 -2.54 10.55
N MET A 27 -12.28 -3.03 10.37
CA MET A 27 -11.11 -2.51 11.07
C MET A 27 -10.16 -1.80 10.12
N GLY A 28 -9.56 -0.72 10.59
CA GLY A 28 -8.62 0.06 9.80
C GLY A 28 -7.51 0.68 10.64
N THR A 29 -6.56 1.30 9.94
CA THR A 29 -5.40 1.95 10.54
C THR A 29 -5.25 3.34 9.99
N PHE A 30 -4.82 4.27 10.84
CA PHE A 30 -4.53 5.63 10.46
C PHE A 30 -3.10 5.84 9.96
N SER A 31 -2.23 4.82 10.03
CA SER A 31 -0.80 4.91 9.69
C SER A 31 -0.43 4.80 8.20
N LYS A 32 -1.43 4.90 7.32
CA LYS A 32 -1.23 4.72 5.87
C LYS A 32 -1.88 5.88 5.13
N SER A 33 -3.00 5.63 4.45
CA SER A 33 -3.72 6.64 3.67
C SER A 33 -4.11 7.88 4.50
N PHE A 34 -4.27 7.75 5.82
CA PHE A 34 -4.63 8.82 6.74
C PHE A 34 -3.46 9.61 7.34
N ALA A 35 -2.20 9.28 6.97
CA ALA A 35 -1.00 10.03 7.38
C ALA A 35 -0.88 10.33 8.90
N SER A 36 -1.40 9.44 9.76
CA SER A 36 -1.45 9.64 11.21
C SER A 36 -1.03 8.36 11.95
N CYS A 37 -1.45 8.14 13.19
CA CYS A 37 -1.15 6.94 13.97
C CYS A 37 -2.40 6.45 14.70
N GLY A 38 -2.48 5.14 14.92
CA GLY A 38 -3.62 4.47 15.54
C GLY A 38 -4.46 3.66 14.55
N GLY A 39 -5.66 3.33 14.97
CA GLY A 39 -6.62 2.56 14.19
C GLY A 39 -8.02 2.67 14.73
N PHE A 40 -8.95 2.03 14.04
CA PHE A 40 -10.37 2.12 14.35
C PHE A 40 -11.07 0.78 14.11
N VAL A 41 -12.22 0.66 14.77
CA VAL A 41 -13.23 -0.36 14.50
C VAL A 41 -14.53 0.37 14.17
N ALA A 42 -15.15 0.02 13.05
CA ALA A 42 -16.45 0.51 12.61
C ALA A 42 -17.42 -0.67 12.53
N GLY A 43 -18.66 -0.45 12.97
CA GLY A 43 -19.71 -1.46 13.02
C GLY A 43 -20.94 -0.88 13.72
N SER A 44 -21.81 -1.76 14.25
CA SER A 44 -23.03 -1.30 14.92
C SER A 44 -22.74 -0.48 16.19
N LYS A 45 -23.66 0.41 16.55
CA LYS A 45 -23.55 1.20 17.80
C LYS A 45 -23.44 0.29 19.03
N ALA A 46 -24.19 -0.82 19.04
CA ALA A 46 -24.15 -1.81 20.11
C ALA A 46 -22.76 -2.46 20.24
N LEU A 47 -22.16 -2.85 19.11
CA LEU A 47 -20.79 -3.37 19.07
C LEU A 47 -19.78 -2.34 19.59
N CYS A 48 -19.81 -1.12 19.07
CA CYS A 48 -18.87 -0.07 19.48
C CYS A 48 -19.02 0.29 20.97
N ASN A 49 -20.26 0.31 21.50
CA ASN A 49 -20.51 0.47 22.94
C ASN A 49 -19.91 -0.69 23.75
N TRP A 50 -20.12 -1.93 23.29
CA TRP A 50 -19.61 -3.11 23.98
C TRP A 50 -18.08 -3.11 24.03
N LEU A 51 -17.42 -2.82 22.90
CA LEU A 51 -15.95 -2.74 22.81
C LEU A 51 -15.39 -1.68 23.76
N ARG A 52 -16.01 -0.50 23.86
CA ARG A 52 -15.56 0.57 24.78
C ARG A 52 -15.52 0.15 26.25
N HIS A 53 -16.36 -0.80 26.67
CA HIS A 53 -16.46 -1.24 28.06
C HIS A 53 -15.82 -2.61 28.34
N ASN A 54 -15.43 -3.35 27.30
CA ASN A 54 -14.88 -4.71 27.46
C ASN A 54 -13.47 -4.87 26.89
N ALA A 55 -13.04 -4.02 25.94
CA ALA A 55 -11.72 -4.12 25.34
C ALA A 55 -10.65 -3.51 26.25
N ARG A 56 -9.85 -4.36 26.91
CA ARG A 56 -8.73 -3.92 27.77
C ARG A 56 -7.76 -3.00 27.03
N SER A 57 -7.49 -3.26 25.76
CA SER A 57 -6.60 -2.44 24.92
C SER A 57 -7.15 -1.03 24.64
N PHE A 58 -8.47 -0.83 24.76
CA PHE A 58 -9.09 0.49 24.66
C PHE A 58 -9.12 1.19 26.03
N ILE A 59 -9.51 0.46 27.08
CA ILE A 59 -9.71 1.02 28.43
C ILE A 59 -8.38 1.43 29.08
N PHE A 60 -7.33 0.62 28.94
CA PHE A 60 -6.05 0.81 29.62
C PHE A 60 -4.99 1.43 28.70
N SER A 61 -5.40 2.29 27.77
CA SER A 61 -4.51 3.06 26.90
C SER A 61 -4.88 4.55 26.97
N ALA A 62 -3.87 5.42 26.89
CA ALA A 62 -4.11 6.84 26.67
C ALA A 62 -4.82 7.06 25.32
N SER A 63 -5.66 8.09 25.24
CA SER A 63 -6.30 8.49 24.00
C SER A 63 -5.27 8.99 22.98
N PRO A 64 -5.56 8.91 21.67
CA PRO A 64 -4.69 9.49 20.65
C PRO A 64 -4.49 11.00 20.86
N PRO A 65 -3.31 11.55 20.51
CA PRO A 65 -3.09 12.99 20.58
C PRO A 65 -4.10 13.77 19.71
N PRO A 66 -4.59 14.94 20.15
CA PRO A 66 -5.56 15.74 19.39
C PRO A 66 -5.11 16.05 17.95
N ALA A 67 -3.82 16.34 17.73
CA ALA A 67 -3.27 16.59 16.41
C ALA A 67 -3.43 15.38 15.47
N ASN A 68 -3.21 14.15 15.98
CA ASN A 68 -3.40 12.93 15.20
C ASN A 68 -4.85 12.73 14.78
N CYS A 69 -5.80 13.04 15.65
CA CYS A 69 -7.24 13.00 15.33
C CYS A 69 -7.59 14.05 14.27
N ALA A 70 -7.09 15.28 14.41
CA ALA A 70 -7.33 16.36 13.46
C ALA A 70 -6.79 16.02 12.05
N THR A 71 -5.60 15.42 11.95
CA THR A 71 -5.06 14.93 10.66
C THR A 71 -5.97 13.87 10.03
N VAL A 72 -6.48 12.91 10.82
CA VAL A 72 -7.40 11.88 10.30
C VAL A 72 -8.68 12.50 9.77
N LEU A 73 -9.27 13.45 10.51
CA LEU A 73 -10.49 14.14 10.08
C LEU A 73 -10.26 14.92 8.78
N ALA A 74 -9.18 15.70 8.68
CA ALA A 74 -8.86 16.44 7.46
C ALA A 74 -8.64 15.53 6.24
N VAL A 75 -8.03 14.36 6.44
CA VAL A 75 -7.88 13.38 5.34
C VAL A 75 -9.19 12.70 4.99
N LEU A 76 -10.09 12.46 5.95
CA LEU A 76 -11.44 11.96 5.67
C LEU A 76 -12.21 12.93 4.79
N ASP A 77 -12.22 14.22 5.15
CA ASP A 77 -12.87 15.27 4.37
C ASP A 77 -12.35 15.27 2.92
N LEU A 78 -11.02 15.22 2.74
CA LEU A 78 -10.40 15.17 1.41
C LEU A 78 -10.79 13.92 0.61
N ILE A 79 -10.84 12.74 1.24
CA ILE A 79 -11.24 11.49 0.56
C ILE A 79 -12.72 11.51 0.16
N GLU A 80 -13.58 12.14 0.96
CA GLU A 80 -15.01 12.24 0.69
C GLU A 80 -15.33 13.27 -0.39
N GLU A 81 -14.58 14.36 -0.46
CA GLU A 81 -14.80 15.47 -1.40
C GLU A 81 -14.13 15.27 -2.76
N ASP A 82 -12.94 14.64 -2.81
CA ASP A 82 -12.14 14.53 -4.05
C ASP A 82 -11.60 13.12 -4.33
N ASP A 83 -12.24 12.45 -5.30
CA ASP A 83 -11.81 11.12 -5.76
C ASP A 83 -10.61 11.16 -6.74
N SER A 84 -10.12 12.34 -7.12
CA SER A 84 -9.03 12.51 -8.09
C SER A 84 -7.73 11.83 -7.65
N TYR A 85 -7.38 11.93 -6.37
CA TYR A 85 -6.19 11.29 -5.81
C TYR A 85 -6.26 9.77 -5.95
N ARG A 86 -7.42 9.18 -5.65
CA ARG A 86 -7.61 7.73 -5.76
C ARG A 86 -7.53 7.28 -7.21
N LYS A 87 -8.18 7.99 -8.14
CA LYS A 87 -8.11 7.70 -9.58
C LYS A 87 -6.67 7.77 -10.09
N ASN A 88 -5.96 8.85 -9.79
CA ASN A 88 -4.56 9.02 -10.20
C ASN A 88 -3.65 7.91 -9.63
N LEU A 89 -3.85 7.51 -8.37
CA LEU A 89 -3.13 6.38 -7.78
C LEU A 89 -3.36 5.08 -8.55
N LEU A 90 -4.59 4.81 -8.97
CA LEU A 90 -4.91 3.61 -9.76
C LEU A 90 -4.27 3.69 -11.15
N ASP A 91 -4.35 4.83 -11.82
CA ASP A 91 -3.73 5.03 -13.14
C ASP A 91 -2.21 4.84 -13.10
N ILE A 92 -1.53 5.42 -12.10
CA ILE A 92 -0.09 5.22 -11.85
C ILE A 92 0.22 3.74 -11.60
N SER A 93 -0.62 3.07 -10.81
CA SER A 93 -0.44 1.66 -10.49
C SER A 93 -0.60 0.78 -11.74
N ASP A 94 -1.58 1.08 -12.59
CA ASP A 94 -1.84 0.36 -13.84
C ASP A 94 -0.70 0.55 -14.84
N ARG A 95 -0.23 1.79 -15.01
CA ARG A 95 0.95 2.11 -15.82
C ARG A 95 2.16 1.30 -15.39
N MET A 96 2.47 1.31 -14.09
CA MET A 96 3.63 0.61 -13.58
C MET A 96 3.49 -0.91 -13.64
N ARG A 97 2.27 -1.43 -13.42
CA ARG A 97 1.98 -2.87 -13.55
C ARG A 97 2.21 -3.35 -14.97
N ASN A 98 1.63 -2.64 -15.94
CA ASN A 98 1.76 -2.98 -17.36
C ASN A 98 3.22 -2.90 -17.79
N GLY A 99 3.93 -1.83 -17.42
CA GLY A 99 5.34 -1.68 -17.74
C GLY A 99 6.23 -2.78 -17.15
N LEU A 100 5.97 -3.22 -15.91
CA LEU A 100 6.70 -4.33 -15.29
C LEU A 100 6.43 -5.67 -15.99
N LEU A 101 5.18 -5.93 -16.36
CA LEU A 101 4.78 -7.12 -17.12
C LEU A 101 5.43 -7.13 -18.52
N GLU A 102 5.37 -6.02 -19.24
CA GLU A 102 5.99 -5.85 -20.57
C GLU A 102 7.51 -6.01 -20.51
N ALA A 103 8.14 -5.57 -19.42
CA ALA A 103 9.57 -5.77 -19.18
C ALA A 103 9.94 -7.23 -18.87
N GLY A 104 8.97 -8.08 -18.53
CA GLY A 104 9.16 -9.50 -18.23
C GLY A 104 9.27 -9.86 -16.74
N PHE A 105 8.94 -8.94 -15.83
CA PHE A 105 8.98 -9.25 -14.39
C PHE A 105 7.79 -10.10 -13.95
N GLU A 106 8.04 -11.05 -13.04
CA GLU A 106 7.00 -11.78 -12.32
C GLU A 106 6.42 -10.90 -11.18
N ILE A 107 5.15 -10.54 -11.27
CA ILE A 107 4.46 -9.66 -10.32
C ILE A 107 3.23 -10.29 -9.65
N GLY A 108 3.00 -11.59 -9.87
CA GLY A 108 1.83 -12.32 -9.41
C GLY A 108 0.52 -11.76 -9.95
N ASN A 109 -0.57 -12.02 -9.21
CA ASN A 109 -1.92 -11.56 -9.56
C ASN A 109 -2.26 -10.21 -8.90
N SER A 110 -1.29 -9.30 -8.76
CA SER A 110 -1.55 -8.03 -8.07
C SER A 110 -2.53 -7.15 -8.83
N SER A 111 -3.63 -6.78 -8.18
CA SER A 111 -4.66 -5.86 -8.70
C SER A 111 -4.74 -4.56 -7.89
N THR A 112 -3.73 -4.26 -7.07
CA THR A 112 -3.74 -3.09 -6.16
C THR A 112 -2.50 -2.22 -6.36
N PRO A 113 -2.44 -1.01 -5.76
CA PRO A 113 -1.25 -0.15 -5.78
C PRO A 113 0.00 -0.66 -5.06
N ILE A 114 -0.01 -1.93 -4.62
CA ILE A 114 1.17 -2.64 -4.12
C ILE A 114 1.52 -3.67 -5.19
N ILE A 115 2.63 -3.46 -5.89
CA ILE A 115 3.06 -4.36 -6.97
C ILE A 115 4.32 -5.10 -6.50
N PRO A 116 4.24 -6.40 -6.20
CA PRO A 116 5.43 -7.15 -5.85
C PRO A 116 6.25 -7.42 -7.12
N ILE A 117 7.58 -7.34 -7.03
CA ILE A 117 8.49 -7.88 -8.05
C ILE A 117 9.14 -9.12 -7.44
N ILE A 118 8.69 -10.29 -7.85
CA ILE A 118 9.08 -11.57 -7.24
C ILE A 118 10.39 -12.05 -7.85
N ILE A 119 11.38 -12.30 -6.99
CA ILE A 119 12.73 -12.75 -7.39
C ILE A 119 13.00 -14.18 -6.92
N GLY A 120 12.39 -14.58 -5.80
CA GLY A 120 12.42 -15.96 -5.27
C GLY A 120 13.78 -16.43 -4.75
N LYS A 121 14.74 -15.52 -4.62
CA LYS A 121 16.07 -15.80 -4.05
C LYS A 121 16.49 -14.64 -3.15
N GLU A 122 16.69 -14.91 -1.87
CA GLU A 122 16.99 -13.88 -0.86
C GLU A 122 18.20 -13.00 -1.24
N ILE A 123 19.37 -13.60 -1.45
CA ILE A 123 20.59 -12.82 -1.74
C ILE A 123 20.46 -12.03 -3.05
N LEU A 124 19.79 -12.59 -4.07
CA LEU A 124 19.56 -11.90 -5.33
C LEU A 124 18.61 -10.70 -5.12
N THR A 125 17.57 -10.85 -4.31
CA THR A 125 16.61 -9.80 -3.96
C THR A 125 17.30 -8.60 -3.32
N PHE A 126 18.16 -8.85 -2.32
CA PHE A 126 18.89 -7.76 -1.64
C PHE A 126 19.95 -7.12 -2.53
N LYS A 127 20.63 -7.90 -3.39
CA LYS A 127 21.56 -7.35 -4.39
C LYS A 127 20.82 -6.47 -5.40
N PHE A 128 19.64 -6.90 -5.85
CA PHE A 128 18.82 -6.14 -6.77
C PHE A 128 18.38 -4.82 -6.15
N TYR A 129 17.81 -4.87 -4.94
CA TYR A 129 17.48 -3.68 -4.16
C TYR A 129 18.67 -2.72 -4.01
N LYS A 130 19.84 -3.22 -3.59
CA LYS A 130 21.03 -2.37 -3.42
C LYS A 130 21.44 -1.69 -4.73
N ARG A 131 21.34 -2.40 -5.86
CA ARG A 131 21.71 -1.83 -7.17
C ARG A 131 20.71 -0.79 -7.65
N LEU A 132 19.42 -0.99 -7.39
CA LEU A 132 18.37 0.01 -7.64
C LEU A 132 18.59 1.26 -6.79
N PHE A 133 18.78 1.09 -5.49
CA PHE A 133 18.97 2.19 -4.54
C PHE A 133 20.22 3.01 -4.85
N SER A 134 21.32 2.36 -5.24
CA SER A 134 22.60 3.00 -5.56
C SER A 134 22.80 3.30 -7.05
N SER A 135 21.75 3.33 -7.86
CA SER A 135 21.86 3.80 -9.25
C SER A 135 22.11 5.31 -9.28
N THR A 136 22.93 5.78 -10.23
CA THR A 136 23.34 7.19 -10.35
C THR A 136 23.04 7.73 -11.75
N PRO A 137 22.62 9.01 -11.89
CA PRO A 137 22.43 10.01 -10.83
C PRO A 137 21.18 9.79 -9.96
N LYS A 138 20.32 8.84 -10.31
CA LYS A 138 19.05 8.58 -9.64
C LYS A 138 18.89 7.09 -9.32
N GLY A 139 18.24 6.81 -8.19
CA GLY A 139 18.00 5.45 -7.69
C GLY A 139 16.55 5.23 -7.28
N VAL A 140 16.18 3.96 -7.14
CA VAL A 140 14.83 3.55 -6.75
C VAL A 140 14.87 2.91 -5.36
N PHE A 141 14.12 3.51 -4.42
CA PHE A 141 13.87 2.91 -3.12
C PHE A 141 12.62 2.02 -3.16
N THR A 142 12.73 0.83 -2.59
CA THR A 142 11.64 -0.12 -2.43
C THR A 142 11.92 -1.02 -1.22
N ASN A 143 10.98 -1.87 -0.84
CA ASN A 143 11.13 -2.72 0.34
C ASN A 143 11.54 -4.14 -0.08
N PRO A 144 12.80 -4.58 0.15
CA PRO A 144 13.15 -5.98 -0.01
C PRO A 144 12.52 -6.83 1.10
N ILE A 145 11.73 -7.83 0.73
CA ILE A 145 11.01 -8.70 1.66
C ILE A 145 11.55 -10.12 1.54
N ARG A 146 11.84 -10.74 2.70
CA ARG A 146 12.32 -12.12 2.82
C ARG A 146 11.53 -12.90 3.86
N ALA A 147 11.80 -14.21 3.96
CA ALA A 147 11.28 -15.02 5.05
C ALA A 147 11.68 -14.46 6.43
N PRO A 148 10.80 -14.51 7.45
CA PRO A 148 9.48 -15.17 7.46
C PRO A 148 8.31 -14.29 6.97
N ALA A 149 8.55 -13.07 6.49
CA ALA A 149 7.48 -12.17 6.04
C ALA A 149 6.83 -12.62 4.72
N VAL A 150 7.55 -13.43 3.94
CA VAL A 150 7.03 -14.17 2.78
C VAL A 150 7.53 -15.62 2.84
N PRO A 151 6.84 -16.60 2.19
CA PRO A 151 7.36 -17.96 2.07
C PRO A 151 8.77 -17.99 1.48
N LYS A 152 9.60 -18.95 1.91
CA LYS A 152 10.93 -19.18 1.29
C LYS A 152 10.78 -19.45 -0.20
N GLY A 153 11.66 -18.87 -1.02
CA GLY A 153 11.57 -18.99 -2.49
C GLY A 153 10.56 -18.03 -3.12
N ARG A 154 9.96 -17.13 -2.34
CA ARG A 154 9.05 -16.06 -2.79
C ARG A 154 9.54 -14.67 -2.36
N GLU A 155 10.84 -14.52 -2.14
CA GLU A 155 11.47 -13.23 -1.82
C GLU A 155 11.21 -12.24 -2.96
N LEU A 156 10.92 -10.99 -2.60
CA LEU A 156 10.41 -10.00 -3.53
C LEU A 156 10.82 -8.58 -3.15
N LEU A 157 10.74 -7.66 -4.10
CA LEU A 157 10.69 -6.22 -3.81
C LEU A 157 9.22 -5.79 -3.76
N ARG A 158 8.77 -5.25 -2.62
CA ARG A 158 7.41 -4.73 -2.45
C ARG A 158 7.41 -3.25 -2.79
N THR A 159 7.01 -2.90 -4.01
CA THR A 159 6.79 -1.50 -4.40
C THR A 159 5.43 -1.02 -3.89
N SER A 160 5.30 0.30 -3.71
CA SER A 160 4.06 0.95 -3.30
C SER A 160 4.05 2.35 -3.89
N TYR A 161 2.94 2.73 -4.51
CA TYR A 161 2.82 3.99 -5.24
C TYR A 161 2.01 5.01 -4.45
N MET A 162 2.20 6.28 -4.76
CA MET A 162 1.47 7.39 -4.15
C MET A 162 0.71 8.14 -5.23
N ALA A 163 -0.47 8.67 -4.87
CA ALA A 163 -1.29 9.49 -5.74
C ALA A 163 -0.58 10.78 -6.21
N THR A 164 0.53 11.16 -5.58
CA THR A 164 1.29 12.37 -5.87
C THR A 164 2.52 12.14 -6.75
N MET A 165 2.80 10.89 -7.15
CA MET A 165 3.90 10.61 -8.07
C MET A 165 3.56 11.15 -9.47
N SER A 166 4.51 11.85 -10.12
CA SER A 166 4.34 12.24 -11.51
C SER A 166 4.62 11.07 -12.46
N ASN A 167 4.06 11.12 -13.67
CA ASN A 167 4.33 10.12 -14.71
C ASN A 167 5.83 10.00 -15.00
N ASP A 168 6.56 11.11 -15.03
CA ASP A 168 8.01 11.11 -15.27
C ASP A 168 8.78 10.31 -14.20
N VAL A 169 8.38 10.44 -12.93
CA VAL A 169 9.00 9.67 -11.82
C VAL A 169 8.67 8.19 -11.94
N VAL A 170 7.45 7.85 -12.35
CA VAL A 170 7.02 6.46 -12.56
C VAL A 170 7.79 5.82 -13.71
N ASP A 171 7.90 6.51 -14.84
CA ASP A 171 8.63 6.04 -16.02
C ASP A 171 10.13 5.89 -15.76
N GLU A 172 10.71 6.85 -15.05
CA GLU A 172 12.11 6.78 -14.65
C GLU A 172 12.39 5.61 -13.71
N ALA A 173 11.51 5.38 -12.72
CA ALA A 173 11.63 4.24 -11.84
C ALA A 173 11.51 2.91 -12.61
N LEU A 174 10.56 2.82 -13.55
CA LEU A 174 10.37 1.66 -14.40
C LEU A 174 11.60 1.38 -15.29
N ASP A 175 12.16 2.41 -15.91
CA ASP A 175 13.36 2.32 -16.74
C ASP A 175 14.58 1.84 -15.93
N ILE A 176 14.82 2.43 -14.75
CA ILE A 176 15.89 2.01 -13.85
C ILE A 176 15.70 0.55 -13.42
N ILE A 177 14.49 0.18 -12.99
CA ILE A 177 14.15 -1.18 -12.59
C ILE A 177 14.45 -2.16 -13.72
N THR A 178 13.99 -1.86 -14.93
CA THR A 178 14.15 -2.70 -16.12
C THR A 178 15.62 -2.85 -16.50
N LYS A 179 16.38 -1.74 -16.56
CA LYS A 179 17.82 -1.75 -16.90
C LYS A 179 18.63 -2.57 -15.91
N VAL A 180 18.36 -2.41 -14.61
CA VAL A 180 19.06 -3.17 -13.57
C VAL A 180 18.65 -4.64 -13.59
N GLY A 181 17.35 -4.93 -13.77
CA GLY A 181 16.83 -6.30 -13.89
C GLY A 181 17.50 -7.09 -15.01
N ARG A 182 17.60 -6.50 -16.20
CA ARG A 182 18.30 -7.08 -17.37
C ARG A 182 19.79 -7.31 -17.09
N LYS A 183 20.49 -6.31 -16.53
CA LYS A 183 21.92 -6.44 -16.18
C LYS A 183 22.18 -7.56 -15.16
N MET A 184 21.22 -7.80 -14.27
CA MET A 184 21.31 -8.83 -13.24
C MET A 184 20.75 -10.18 -13.67
N LYS A 185 20.25 -10.31 -14.91
CA LYS A 185 19.60 -11.52 -15.47
C LYS A 185 18.43 -12.00 -14.59
N ILE A 186 17.66 -11.05 -14.06
CA ILE A 186 16.38 -11.31 -13.38
C ILE A 186 15.26 -11.44 -14.42
N ILE A 187 15.36 -10.62 -15.46
CA ILE A 187 14.58 -10.61 -16.69
C ILE A 187 15.53 -10.59 -17.89
#